data_AF-A0A2N4X7N1-F1
#
_entry.id   AF-A0A2N4X7N1-F1
#
_cell.length_a   1.000
_cell.length_b   1.000
_cell.length_c   1.000
_cell.angle_alpha   90.00
_cell.angle_beta   90.00
_cell.angle_gamma   90.00
#
_symmetry.space_group_name_H-M   'P 1'
#
loop_
_entity.id
_entity.type
_entity.pdbx_description
1 polymer ?
#
loop_
_entity_poly.entity_id
_entity_poly.type
_entity_poly.pdbx_seq_one_letter_code
_entity_poly.pdbx_strand_id
1 'polypeptide(L)'
;MYRLIFIAIIVLNFSCRKDKEEIELVDAPVSEAELNSVPPPTFQQLINAYEYVAKKDSTLLNNNVKLTRAVFNRIKANPNARVENAEEMNSGFFDIMHRLTKEEWALIVLNLNIRNAYNASKTVEPSKNAAVEYFPCDSDTKYENSKADGFRHAYWSALMVLETNADFAKDFATAHEAGSTNASATEMDLHNNKIGRELAIKYPTATKAQLIELLLQKKYFYIKEGEKIPENLEGIVFFAGKRQYDVTLKGSITNPDSGGPWEITFDIYQCRENIRGEYTIVRNNQMQKRRYKGKIEGNKIILDISDPYVFENPNGVPPCQNMKMYLSGNEASLKGNWVSSNCSQGGVVNLNK
;
A
#
# COMPACT_ATOMS: atom_id res chain seq x y z
N MET A 1 -49.21 -53.39 -49.35
CA MET A 1 -48.88 -52.65 -48.10
C MET A 1 -47.52 -51.99 -48.27
N TYR A 2 -47.48 -50.72 -48.66
CA TYR A 2 -46.28 -49.89 -48.56
C TYR A 2 -46.69 -48.59 -47.87
N ARG A 3 -46.17 -48.36 -46.66
CA ARG A 3 -46.36 -47.12 -45.88
C ARG A 3 -45.40 -46.07 -46.41
N LEU A 4 -45.93 -44.98 -46.96
CA LEU A 4 -45.17 -43.73 -47.13
C LEU A 4 -45.14 -42.98 -45.80
N ILE A 5 -43.93 -42.62 -45.37
CA ILE A 5 -43.64 -41.78 -44.21
C ILE A 5 -43.68 -40.32 -44.68
N PHE A 6 -44.55 -39.50 -44.10
CA PHE A 6 -44.49 -38.05 -44.22
C PHE A 6 -43.74 -37.49 -43.00
N ILE A 7 -42.53 -36.98 -43.23
CA ILE A 7 -41.79 -36.20 -42.24
C ILE A 7 -42.27 -34.75 -42.36
N ALA A 8 -42.95 -34.26 -41.32
CA ALA A 8 -43.27 -32.85 -41.17
C ALA A 8 -42.02 -32.09 -40.72
N ILE A 9 -41.51 -31.21 -41.57
CA ILE A 9 -40.44 -30.26 -41.20
C ILE A 9 -41.08 -29.15 -40.38
N ILE A 10 -40.87 -29.17 -39.07
CA ILE A 10 -41.17 -28.05 -38.18
C ILE A 10 -40.01 -27.05 -38.30
N VAL A 11 -40.25 -25.94 -38.99
CA VAL A 11 -39.34 -24.79 -38.99
C VAL A 11 -39.58 -24.01 -37.70
N LEU A 12 -38.77 -24.29 -36.67
CA LEU A 12 -38.70 -23.45 -35.48
C LEU A 12 -37.93 -22.18 -35.83
N ASN A 13 -38.66 -21.07 -36.01
CA ASN A 13 -38.06 -19.73 -36.03
C ASN A 13 -37.55 -19.38 -34.63
N PHE A 14 -36.29 -19.72 -34.34
CA PHE A 14 -35.57 -19.10 -33.24
C PHE A 14 -35.23 -17.67 -33.64
N SER A 15 -36.11 -16.73 -33.28
CA SER A 15 -35.76 -15.31 -33.23
C SER A 15 -34.71 -15.13 -32.13
N CYS A 16 -33.43 -15.10 -32.53
CA CYS A 16 -32.36 -14.60 -31.67
C CYS A 16 -32.60 -13.10 -31.43
N ARG A 17 -33.38 -12.77 -30.40
CA ARG A 17 -33.36 -11.44 -29.81
C ARG A 17 -32.00 -11.29 -29.13
N LYS A 18 -31.02 -10.72 -29.84
CA LYS A 18 -29.89 -10.08 -29.17
C LYS A 18 -30.52 -8.91 -28.42
N ASP A 19 -30.77 -9.08 -27.13
CA ASP A 19 -31.09 -7.98 -26.24
C ASP A 19 -29.90 -7.01 -26.28
N LYS A 20 -29.97 -6.03 -27.18
CA LYS A 20 -29.17 -4.83 -27.07
C LYS A 20 -29.73 -4.09 -25.86
N GLU A 21 -29.23 -4.40 -24.67
CA GLU A 21 -29.27 -3.43 -23.57
C GLU A 21 -28.56 -2.18 -24.09
N GLU A 22 -29.34 -1.18 -24.49
CA GLU A 22 -28.87 0.16 -24.79
C GLU A 22 -28.47 0.83 -23.48
N ILE A 23 -27.34 1.55 -23.49
CA ILE A 23 -26.97 2.38 -22.34
C ILE A 23 -27.94 3.55 -22.36
N GLU A 24 -28.84 3.62 -21.37
CA GLU A 24 -29.73 4.77 -21.20
C GLU A 24 -28.88 5.99 -20.79
N LEU A 25 -28.64 6.87 -21.76
CA LEU A 25 -27.82 8.07 -21.59
C LEU A 25 -28.71 9.26 -21.23
N VAL A 26 -28.89 9.49 -19.93
CA VAL A 26 -29.44 10.74 -19.42
C VAL A 26 -28.32 11.77 -19.34
N ASP A 27 -28.47 12.91 -19.99
CA ASP A 27 -27.48 14.00 -20.00
C ASP A 27 -27.55 14.87 -18.72
N ALA A 28 -27.65 14.22 -17.56
CA ALA A 28 -27.77 14.85 -16.25
C ALA A 28 -26.92 14.14 -15.19
N PRO A 29 -26.23 14.88 -14.29
CA PRO A 29 -25.54 14.30 -13.14
C PRO A 29 -26.48 13.48 -12.25
N VAL A 30 -25.94 12.47 -11.57
CA VAL A 30 -26.68 11.66 -10.58
C VAL A 30 -27.03 12.54 -9.38
N SER A 31 -28.31 12.59 -9.00
CA SER A 31 -28.75 13.32 -7.81
C SER A 31 -28.46 12.54 -6.53
N GLU A 32 -28.38 13.23 -5.38
CA GLU A 32 -28.24 12.57 -4.07
C GLU A 32 -29.38 11.57 -3.79
N ALA A 33 -30.62 11.90 -4.19
CA ALA A 33 -31.76 11.00 -4.04
C ALA A 33 -31.58 9.70 -4.83
N GLU A 34 -31.05 9.79 -6.05
CA GLU A 34 -30.71 8.61 -6.85
C GLU A 34 -29.56 7.82 -6.23
N LEU A 35 -28.48 8.50 -5.82
CA LEU A 35 -27.34 7.87 -5.15
C LEU A 35 -27.79 7.04 -3.94
N ASN A 36 -28.62 7.62 -3.08
CA ASN A 36 -29.11 6.98 -1.85
C ASN A 36 -30.02 5.78 -2.12
N SER A 37 -30.54 5.63 -3.34
CA SER A 37 -31.32 4.46 -3.76
C SER A 37 -30.47 3.25 -4.17
N VAL A 38 -29.15 3.43 -4.34
CA VAL A 38 -28.22 2.39 -4.80
C VAL A 38 -27.15 2.17 -3.73
N PRO A 39 -27.04 0.95 -3.15
CA PRO A 39 -26.01 0.68 -2.16
C PRO A 39 -24.60 0.81 -2.78
N PRO A 40 -23.58 1.20 -2.00
CA PRO A 40 -22.21 1.24 -2.48
C PRO A 40 -21.77 -0.11 -3.09
N PRO A 41 -21.21 -0.12 -4.31
CA PRO A 41 -20.73 -1.33 -4.96
C PRO A 41 -19.42 -1.82 -4.33
N THR A 42 -18.99 -3.04 -4.65
CA THR A 42 -17.60 -3.44 -4.43
C THR A 42 -16.65 -2.75 -5.39
N PHE A 43 -15.36 -2.68 -5.06
CA PHE A 43 -14.33 -2.21 -6.00
C PHE A 43 -14.37 -3.01 -7.30
N GLN A 44 -14.55 -4.33 -7.24
CA GLN A 44 -14.68 -5.19 -8.42
C GLN A 44 -15.94 -4.87 -9.24
N GLN A 45 -17.09 -4.62 -8.59
CA GLN A 45 -18.30 -4.20 -9.29
C GLN A 45 -18.12 -2.87 -10.02
N LEU A 46 -17.42 -1.91 -9.40
CA LEU A 46 -17.07 -0.63 -10.02
C LEU A 46 -16.16 -0.83 -11.25
N ILE A 47 -15.11 -1.65 -11.13
CA ILE A 47 -14.19 -1.99 -12.24
C ILE A 47 -14.98 -2.58 -13.41
N ASN A 48 -15.78 -3.62 -13.14
CA ASN A 48 -16.56 -4.31 -14.17
C ASN A 48 -17.54 -3.38 -14.88
N ALA A 49 -18.21 -2.50 -14.13
CA ALA A 49 -19.16 -1.54 -14.70
C ALA A 49 -18.45 -0.51 -15.58
N TYR A 50 -17.31 0.04 -15.13
CA TYR A 50 -16.50 0.96 -15.91
C TYR A 50 -16.03 0.35 -17.22
N GLU A 51 -15.44 -0.85 -17.17
CA GLU A 51 -14.90 -1.54 -18.35
C GLU A 51 -15.99 -1.94 -19.34
N TYR A 52 -17.15 -2.37 -18.84
CA TYR A 52 -18.31 -2.63 -19.69
C TYR A 52 -18.75 -1.37 -20.46
N VAL A 53 -18.89 -0.24 -19.76
CA VAL A 53 -19.30 1.03 -20.38
C VAL A 53 -18.25 1.49 -21.39
N ALA A 54 -16.96 1.49 -21.02
CA ALA A 54 -15.85 1.90 -21.88
C ALA A 54 -15.73 1.04 -23.15
N LYS A 55 -16.00 -0.27 -23.06
CA LYS A 55 -16.00 -1.19 -24.20
C LYS A 55 -17.22 -1.03 -25.10
N LYS A 56 -18.38 -0.76 -24.50
CA LYS A 56 -19.65 -0.61 -25.24
C LYS A 56 -19.69 0.71 -26.01
N ASP A 57 -19.21 1.79 -25.41
CA ASP A 57 -19.10 3.11 -26.02
C ASP A 57 -17.90 3.88 -25.45
N SER A 58 -16.79 3.85 -26.18
CA SER A 58 -15.56 4.56 -25.79
C SER A 58 -15.68 6.08 -25.88
N THR A 59 -16.69 6.62 -26.57
CA THR A 59 -16.88 8.08 -26.67
C THR A 59 -17.28 8.70 -25.33
N LEU A 60 -17.90 7.92 -24.44
CA LEU A 60 -18.26 8.33 -23.08
C LEU A 60 -17.03 8.68 -22.23
N LEU A 61 -15.85 8.13 -22.56
CA LEU A 61 -14.60 8.47 -21.88
C LEU A 61 -14.24 9.96 -22.01
N ASN A 62 -14.80 10.67 -22.98
CA ASN A 62 -14.52 12.10 -23.18
C ASN A 62 -15.42 13.01 -22.35
N ASN A 63 -16.38 12.48 -21.58
CA ASN A 63 -17.31 13.27 -20.77
C ASN A 63 -17.60 12.60 -19.42
N ASN A 64 -17.08 13.18 -18.34
CA ASN A 64 -17.21 12.61 -16.99
C ASN A 64 -18.66 12.56 -16.47
N VAL A 65 -19.56 13.46 -16.90
CA VAL A 65 -20.98 13.41 -16.51
C VAL A 65 -21.63 12.17 -17.13
N LYS A 66 -21.48 12.00 -18.45
CA LYS A 66 -22.04 10.86 -19.18
C LYS A 66 -21.44 9.54 -18.71
N LEU A 67 -20.13 9.51 -18.50
CA LEU A 67 -19.43 8.33 -18.00
C LEU A 67 -19.91 7.94 -16.61
N THR A 68 -19.96 8.89 -15.66
CA THR A 68 -20.43 8.64 -14.29
C THR A 68 -21.87 8.13 -14.31
N ARG A 69 -22.76 8.76 -15.09
CA ARG A 69 -24.15 8.34 -15.23
C ARG A 69 -24.27 6.93 -15.79
N ALA A 70 -23.56 6.61 -16.88
CA ALA A 70 -23.60 5.30 -17.50
C ALA A 70 -23.10 4.19 -16.57
N VAL A 71 -22.00 4.44 -15.84
CA VAL A 71 -21.45 3.48 -14.87
C VAL A 71 -22.40 3.30 -13.68
N PHE A 72 -22.96 4.39 -13.15
CA PHE A 72 -23.96 4.35 -12.08
C PHE A 72 -25.20 3.54 -12.49
N ASN A 73 -25.76 3.81 -13.67
CA ASN A 73 -26.91 3.07 -14.20
C ASN A 73 -26.59 1.58 -14.39
N ARG A 74 -25.37 1.26 -14.82
CA ARG A 74 -24.93 -0.15 -14.93
C ARG A 74 -24.89 -0.85 -13.58
N ILE A 75 -24.36 -0.20 -12.54
CA ILE A 75 -24.33 -0.73 -11.18
C ILE A 75 -25.76 -0.89 -10.64
N LYS A 76 -26.62 0.12 -10.84
CA LYS A 76 -28.03 0.09 -10.43
C LYS A 76 -28.82 -1.03 -11.10
N ALA A 77 -28.57 -1.31 -12.38
CA ALA A 77 -29.26 -2.36 -13.12
C ALA A 77 -28.85 -3.77 -12.67
N ASN A 78 -27.67 -3.92 -12.07
CA ASN A 78 -27.17 -5.22 -11.64
C ASN A 78 -26.50 -5.17 -10.25
N PRO A 79 -27.26 -4.86 -9.18
CA PRO A 79 -26.70 -4.62 -7.85
C PRO A 79 -26.14 -5.90 -7.20
N ASN A 80 -26.62 -7.07 -7.66
CA ASN A 80 -26.25 -8.39 -7.17
C ASN A 80 -25.42 -9.19 -8.18
N ALA A 81 -24.79 -8.53 -9.17
CA ALA A 81 -23.92 -9.19 -10.13
C ALA A 81 -22.91 -10.05 -9.37
N ARG A 82 -23.09 -11.38 -9.42
CA ARG A 82 -22.16 -12.32 -8.80
C ARG A 82 -20.83 -12.19 -9.52
N VAL A 83 -19.77 -12.00 -8.77
CA VAL A 83 -18.41 -12.13 -9.30
C VAL A 83 -18.16 -13.62 -9.49
N GLU A 84 -18.11 -14.09 -10.74
CA GLU A 84 -17.67 -15.45 -11.04
C GLU A 84 -16.25 -15.64 -10.49
N ASN A 85 -16.04 -16.69 -9.68
CA ASN A 85 -14.80 -16.97 -8.91
C ASN A 85 -14.58 -16.14 -7.63
N ALA A 86 -15.63 -15.63 -6.99
CA ALA A 86 -15.53 -15.29 -5.57
C ALA A 86 -15.42 -16.60 -4.76
N GLU A 87 -14.23 -17.20 -4.68
CA GLU A 87 -13.91 -18.04 -3.53
C GLU A 87 -14.25 -17.23 -2.28
N GLU A 88 -14.91 -17.84 -1.30
CA GLU A 88 -15.27 -17.18 -0.04
C GLU A 88 -14.00 -16.58 0.59
N MET A 89 -13.73 -15.31 0.30
CA MET A 89 -12.57 -14.58 0.77
C MET A 89 -12.83 -14.20 2.21
N ASN A 90 -12.65 -15.19 3.07
CA ASN A 90 -12.62 -15.07 4.52
C ASN A 90 -11.24 -14.55 4.95
N SER A 91 -10.77 -13.50 4.31
CA SER A 91 -9.58 -12.77 4.72
C SER A 91 -10.09 -11.45 5.25
N GLY A 92 -10.01 -11.20 6.55
CA GLY A 92 -10.34 -9.90 7.16
C GLY A 92 -9.41 -8.76 6.70
N PHE A 93 -8.73 -8.93 5.56
CA PHE A 93 -7.74 -8.03 5.01
C PHE A 93 -8.30 -7.39 3.74
N PHE A 94 -8.27 -6.05 3.68
CA PHE A 94 -8.85 -5.22 2.63
C PHE A 94 -8.47 -5.68 1.20
N ASP A 95 -9.48 -5.86 0.35
CA ASP A 95 -9.37 -6.41 -1.00
C ASP A 95 -10.44 -5.85 -1.97
N ILE A 96 -10.39 -6.26 -3.24
CA ILE A 96 -11.34 -5.79 -4.29
C ILE A 96 -12.79 -6.23 -4.10
N MET A 97 -13.05 -7.22 -3.25
CA MET A 97 -14.39 -7.69 -2.92
C MET A 97 -15.03 -6.83 -1.82
N HIS A 98 -14.25 -5.96 -1.16
CA HIS A 98 -14.78 -4.99 -0.21
C HIS A 98 -15.71 -3.99 -0.91
N ARG A 99 -16.79 -3.63 -0.20
CA ARG A 99 -17.69 -2.56 -0.61
C ARG A 99 -17.05 -1.22 -0.35
N LEU A 100 -17.29 -0.29 -1.27
CA LEU A 100 -17.03 1.11 -1.02
C LEU A 100 -17.81 1.57 0.21
N THR A 101 -17.26 2.50 0.97
CA THR A 101 -18.00 3.22 2.00
C THR A 101 -19.05 4.11 1.35
N LYS A 102 -20.01 4.62 2.15
CA LYS A 102 -21.01 5.55 1.62
C LYS A 102 -20.36 6.85 1.18
N GLU A 103 -19.34 7.27 1.92
CA GLU A 103 -18.54 8.47 1.71
C GLU A 103 -17.71 8.34 0.43
N GLU A 104 -17.05 7.20 0.20
CA GLU A 104 -16.35 6.92 -1.05
C GLU A 104 -17.33 6.94 -2.23
N TRP A 105 -18.49 6.29 -2.09
CA TRP A 105 -19.47 6.23 -3.17
C TRP A 105 -20.05 7.60 -3.53
N ALA A 106 -20.35 8.42 -2.54
CA ALA A 106 -20.76 9.81 -2.73
C ALA A 106 -19.67 10.65 -3.41
N LEU A 107 -18.43 10.55 -2.95
CA LEU A 107 -17.27 11.25 -3.54
C LEU A 107 -17.08 10.88 -5.02
N ILE A 108 -17.26 9.61 -5.37
CA ILE A 108 -17.12 9.13 -6.75
C ILE A 108 -18.20 9.70 -7.65
N VAL A 109 -19.47 9.60 -7.21
CA VAL A 109 -20.63 9.87 -8.07
C VAL A 109 -20.96 11.35 -8.14
N LEU A 110 -21.02 12.03 -7.00
CA LEU A 110 -21.45 13.43 -6.94
C LEU A 110 -20.36 14.37 -7.44
N ASN A 111 -19.08 14.02 -7.25
CA ASN A 111 -17.95 14.83 -7.71
C ASN A 111 -17.38 14.36 -9.06
N LEU A 112 -18.09 13.49 -9.79
CA LEU A 112 -17.75 13.03 -11.15
C LEU A 112 -16.35 12.38 -11.25
N ASN A 113 -15.93 11.69 -10.19
CA ASN A 113 -14.61 11.10 -10.05
C ASN A 113 -14.50 9.66 -10.55
N ILE A 114 -15.46 9.17 -11.34
CA ILE A 114 -15.57 7.76 -11.75
C ILE A 114 -14.29 7.20 -12.41
N ARG A 115 -13.57 8.03 -13.17
CA ARG A 115 -12.27 7.65 -13.79
C ARG A 115 -11.17 7.48 -12.74
N ASN A 116 -11.07 8.42 -11.82
CA ASN A 116 -10.09 8.35 -10.73
C ASN A 116 -10.39 7.16 -9.82
N ALA A 117 -11.67 6.93 -9.54
CA ALA A 117 -12.15 5.77 -8.79
C ALA A 117 -11.73 4.45 -9.46
N TYR A 118 -11.99 4.29 -10.75
CA TYR A 118 -11.55 3.12 -11.52
C TYR A 118 -10.03 2.91 -11.43
N ASN A 119 -9.25 3.99 -11.55
CA ASN A 119 -7.79 3.93 -11.44
C ASN A 119 -7.33 3.54 -10.03
N ALA A 120 -7.93 4.13 -8.99
CA ALA A 120 -7.63 3.81 -7.60
C ALA A 120 -8.02 2.38 -7.24
N SER A 121 -9.14 1.84 -7.75
CA SER A 121 -9.54 0.45 -7.51
C SER A 121 -8.48 -0.56 -7.94
N LYS A 122 -7.73 -0.28 -9.01
CA LYS A 122 -6.62 -1.15 -9.48
C LYS A 122 -5.42 -1.19 -8.53
N THR A 123 -5.38 -0.32 -7.52
CA THR A 123 -4.27 -0.23 -6.56
C THR A 123 -4.48 -1.09 -5.30
N VAL A 124 -5.72 -1.52 -5.04
CA VAL A 124 -6.13 -2.29 -3.86
C VAL A 124 -5.39 -3.64 -3.76
N GLU A 125 -5.45 -4.46 -4.82
CA GLU A 125 -4.79 -5.78 -4.83
C GLU A 125 -3.26 -5.66 -4.76
N PRO A 126 -2.59 -4.81 -5.55
CA PRO A 126 -1.15 -4.61 -5.41
C PRO A 126 -0.70 -4.22 -4.00
N SER A 127 -1.42 -3.34 -3.31
CA SER A 127 -1.07 -2.95 -1.95
C SER A 127 -1.27 -4.08 -0.94
N LYS A 128 -2.38 -4.82 -1.07
CA LYS A 128 -2.68 -6.00 -0.25
C LYS A 128 -1.60 -7.06 -0.41
N ASN A 129 -1.30 -7.44 -1.65
CA ASN A 129 -0.37 -8.52 -1.96
C ASN A 129 1.04 -8.19 -1.50
N ALA A 130 1.49 -6.94 -1.69
CA ALA A 130 2.79 -6.49 -1.18
C ALA A 130 2.85 -6.55 0.36
N ALA A 131 1.80 -6.13 1.07
CA ALA A 131 1.78 -6.21 2.53
C ALA A 131 1.92 -7.66 3.03
N VAL A 132 1.17 -8.60 2.44
CA VAL A 132 1.27 -10.03 2.77
C VAL A 132 2.65 -10.60 2.43
N GLU A 133 3.21 -10.24 1.27
CA GLU A 133 4.51 -10.72 0.80
C GLU A 133 5.66 -10.25 1.72
N TYR A 134 5.68 -8.97 2.10
CA TYR A 134 6.81 -8.37 2.82
C TYR A 134 6.68 -8.41 4.34
N PHE A 135 5.47 -8.64 4.86
CA PHE A 135 5.18 -8.78 6.29
C PHE A 135 4.44 -10.09 6.65
N PRO A 136 4.91 -11.26 6.20
CA PRO A 136 4.23 -12.53 6.46
C PRO A 136 4.30 -12.99 7.93
N CYS A 137 5.00 -12.24 8.79
CA CYS A 137 4.99 -12.41 10.24
C CYS A 137 3.70 -11.90 10.88
N ASP A 138 2.99 -10.96 10.25
CA ASP A 138 1.82 -10.29 10.83
C ASP A 138 0.51 -11.09 10.64
N SER A 139 0.61 -12.31 10.10
CA SER A 139 -0.51 -13.25 10.02
C SER A 139 -1.12 -13.59 11.38
N ASP A 140 -0.33 -13.52 12.47
CA ASP A 140 -0.80 -13.72 13.85
C ASP A 140 -1.79 -12.64 14.32
N THR A 141 -1.63 -11.42 13.80
CA THR A 141 -2.55 -10.30 13.98
C THR A 141 -3.64 -10.22 12.91
N LYS A 142 -3.73 -11.24 12.03
CA LYS A 142 -4.56 -11.19 10.80
C LYS A 142 -4.26 -9.96 9.93
N TYR A 143 -3.04 -9.44 10.05
CA TYR A 143 -2.55 -8.21 9.43
C TYR A 143 -3.21 -6.91 9.90
N GLU A 144 -4.19 -6.93 10.80
CA GLU A 144 -4.88 -5.72 11.28
C GLU A 144 -4.02 -4.92 12.27
N ASN A 145 -3.99 -3.59 12.12
CA ASN A 145 -3.21 -2.65 12.94
C ASN A 145 -1.71 -2.96 13.02
N SER A 146 -1.20 -3.78 12.10
CA SER A 146 0.15 -4.34 12.12
C SER A 146 1.12 -3.53 11.24
N LYS A 147 2.39 -3.94 11.14
CA LYS A 147 3.33 -3.32 10.19
C LYS A 147 2.84 -3.51 8.76
N ALA A 148 2.27 -4.67 8.46
CA ALA A 148 1.64 -4.96 7.18
C ALA A 148 0.52 -3.97 6.85
N ASP A 149 -0.32 -3.62 7.83
CA ASP A 149 -1.44 -2.70 7.64
C ASP A 149 -0.96 -1.28 7.36
N GLY A 150 -0.05 -0.78 8.20
CA GLY A 150 0.50 0.56 8.01
C GLY A 150 1.25 0.68 6.69
N PHE A 151 1.99 -0.37 6.29
CA PHE A 151 2.59 -0.44 4.97
C PHE A 151 1.54 -0.46 3.85
N ARG A 152 0.47 -1.26 3.98
CA ARG A 152 -0.63 -1.34 3.00
C ARG A 152 -1.24 0.04 2.77
N HIS A 153 -1.61 0.75 3.82
CA HIS A 153 -2.20 2.10 3.72
C HIS A 153 -1.23 3.09 3.05
N ALA A 154 0.03 3.12 3.49
CA ALA A 154 1.03 3.98 2.86
C ALA A 154 1.24 3.64 1.38
N TYR A 155 1.34 2.37 1.02
CA TYR A 155 1.56 1.96 -0.36
C TYR A 155 0.34 2.17 -1.25
N TRP A 156 -0.85 1.85 -0.75
CA TRP A 156 -2.13 2.10 -1.42
C TRP A 156 -2.29 3.59 -1.74
N SER A 157 -2.07 4.46 -0.75
CA SER A 157 -2.17 5.90 -0.94
C SER A 157 -1.11 6.43 -1.91
N ALA A 158 0.12 5.90 -1.88
CA ALA A 158 1.16 6.23 -2.86
C ALA A 158 0.78 5.84 -4.29
N LEU A 159 0.24 4.64 -4.49
CA LEU A 159 -0.22 4.17 -5.80
C LEU A 159 -1.39 5.01 -6.32
N MET A 160 -2.33 5.38 -5.45
CA MET A 160 -3.45 6.25 -5.83
C MET A 160 -2.95 7.59 -6.37
N VAL A 161 -1.93 8.21 -5.75
CA VAL A 161 -1.34 9.47 -6.26
C VAL A 161 -0.80 9.28 -7.68
N LEU A 162 -0.07 8.19 -7.94
CA LEU A 162 0.54 7.93 -9.25
C LEU A 162 -0.49 7.59 -10.35
N GLU A 163 -1.58 6.91 -10.00
CA GLU A 163 -2.63 6.49 -10.95
C GLU A 163 -3.74 7.56 -11.12
N THR A 164 -3.78 8.55 -10.22
CA THR A 164 -4.77 9.64 -10.22
C THR A 164 -4.10 10.99 -10.00
N ASN A 165 -4.22 11.58 -8.82
CA ASN A 165 -3.53 12.78 -8.35
C ASN A 165 -3.57 12.83 -6.81
N ALA A 166 -2.80 13.76 -6.23
CA ALA A 166 -2.66 13.90 -4.78
C ALA A 166 -3.97 14.25 -4.05
N ASP A 167 -4.80 15.11 -4.65
CA ASP A 167 -6.04 15.59 -4.04
C ASP A 167 -7.07 14.47 -3.97
N PHE A 168 -7.30 13.77 -5.09
CA PHE A 168 -8.20 12.61 -5.11
C PHE A 168 -7.73 11.51 -4.16
N ALA A 169 -6.43 11.18 -4.15
CA ALA A 169 -5.88 10.16 -3.24
C ALA A 169 -6.09 10.51 -1.76
N LYS A 170 -6.02 11.80 -1.41
CA LYS A 170 -6.31 12.27 -0.05
C LYS A 170 -7.80 12.12 0.28
N ASP A 171 -8.67 12.67 -0.56
CA ASP A 171 -10.12 12.67 -0.31
C ASP A 171 -10.67 11.25 -0.28
N PHE A 172 -10.21 10.38 -1.19
CA PHE A 172 -10.63 9.00 -1.27
C PHE A 172 -10.18 8.19 -0.05
N ALA A 173 -8.91 8.30 0.34
CA ALA A 173 -8.41 7.64 1.55
C ALA A 173 -9.11 8.16 2.82
N THR A 174 -9.40 9.45 2.92
CA THR A 174 -10.17 9.99 4.05
C THR A 174 -11.61 9.49 4.07
N ALA A 175 -12.26 9.38 2.91
CA ALA A 175 -13.60 8.78 2.81
C ALA A 175 -13.61 7.28 3.15
N HIS A 176 -12.52 6.56 2.87
CA HIS A 176 -12.32 5.17 3.29
C HIS A 176 -12.37 5.04 4.82
N GLU A 177 -11.56 5.85 5.52
CA GLU A 177 -11.47 5.74 6.98
C GLU A 177 -12.71 6.27 7.72
N ALA A 178 -13.53 7.10 7.07
CA ALA A 178 -14.74 7.68 7.67
C ALA A 178 -15.82 6.65 8.05
N GLY A 179 -15.78 5.45 7.44
CA GLY A 179 -16.70 4.36 7.75
C GLY A 179 -16.36 3.57 9.02
N SER A 180 -15.19 3.80 9.63
CA SER A 180 -14.71 3.08 10.80
C SER A 180 -15.30 3.65 12.10
N THR A 181 -15.59 2.77 13.06
CA THR A 181 -15.96 3.15 14.43
C THR A 181 -14.77 3.14 15.40
N ASN A 182 -13.61 2.64 14.99
CA ASN A 182 -12.38 2.66 15.80
C ASN A 182 -11.56 3.91 15.47
N ALA A 183 -11.71 4.95 16.29
CA ALA A 183 -11.00 6.21 16.12
C ALA A 183 -9.47 6.08 16.16
N SER A 184 -8.92 5.19 17.00
CA SER A 184 -7.47 5.00 17.10
C SER A 184 -6.92 4.39 15.81
N ALA A 185 -7.53 3.30 15.32
CA ALA A 185 -7.14 2.67 14.05
C ALA A 185 -7.23 3.68 12.89
N THR A 186 -8.33 4.43 12.82
CA THR A 186 -8.50 5.52 11.85
C THR A 186 -7.39 6.56 11.90
N GLU A 187 -6.91 6.96 13.09
CA GLU A 187 -5.79 7.90 13.21
C GLU A 187 -4.50 7.34 12.61
N MET A 188 -4.20 6.07 12.88
CA MET A 188 -3.05 5.36 12.30
C MET A 188 -3.16 5.24 10.78
N ASP A 189 -4.32 4.86 10.26
CA ASP A 189 -4.55 4.68 8.83
C ASP A 189 -4.46 6.01 8.09
N LEU A 190 -5.06 7.08 8.61
CA LEU A 190 -4.94 8.44 8.07
C LEU A 190 -3.48 8.94 8.08
N HIS A 191 -2.73 8.67 9.15
CA HIS A 191 -1.31 8.97 9.24
C HIS A 191 -0.50 8.23 8.18
N ASN A 192 -0.67 6.92 8.07
CA ASN A 192 0.05 6.09 7.11
C ASN A 192 -0.32 6.44 5.66
N ASN A 193 -1.59 6.71 5.39
CA ASN A 193 -2.06 7.25 4.11
C ASN A 193 -1.31 8.56 3.76
N LYS A 194 -1.15 9.49 4.70
CA LYS A 194 -0.38 10.74 4.49
C LYS A 194 1.08 10.45 4.12
N ILE A 195 1.74 9.56 4.84
CA ILE A 195 3.14 9.17 4.55
C ILE A 195 3.27 8.62 3.11
N GLY A 196 2.30 7.81 2.68
CA GLY A 196 2.21 7.29 1.32
C GLY A 196 2.11 8.38 0.26
N ARG A 197 1.17 9.31 0.41
CA ARG A 197 0.98 10.42 -0.53
C ARG A 197 2.22 11.30 -0.63
N GLU A 198 2.80 11.67 0.50
CA GLU A 198 4.02 12.50 0.54
C GLU A 198 5.19 11.82 -0.17
N LEU A 199 5.31 10.50 -0.04
CA LEU A 199 6.33 9.73 -0.75
C LEU A 199 6.14 9.79 -2.27
N ALA A 200 4.92 9.57 -2.76
CA ALA A 200 4.64 9.61 -4.20
C ALA A 200 4.78 11.02 -4.79
N ILE A 201 4.42 12.07 -4.05
CA ILE A 201 4.65 13.47 -4.44
C ILE A 201 6.15 13.75 -4.56
N LYS A 202 6.95 13.24 -3.62
CA LYS A 202 8.40 13.41 -3.63
C LYS A 202 9.07 12.64 -4.78
N TYR A 203 8.52 11.50 -5.17
CA TYR A 203 9.07 10.62 -6.21
C TYR A 203 8.04 10.29 -7.29
N PRO A 204 7.60 11.27 -8.11
CA PRO A 204 6.47 11.11 -9.03
C PRO A 204 6.74 10.14 -10.19
N THR A 205 8.00 9.78 -10.44
CA THR A 205 8.41 8.83 -11.49
C THR A 205 8.85 7.48 -10.93
N ALA A 206 8.67 7.23 -9.62
CA ALA A 206 9.04 5.96 -9.01
C ALA A 206 8.16 4.82 -9.55
N THR A 207 8.78 3.69 -9.86
CA THR A 207 8.05 2.46 -10.18
C THR A 207 7.41 1.87 -8.91
N LYS A 208 6.43 0.97 -9.10
CA LYS A 208 5.80 0.21 -8.00
C LYS A 208 6.84 -0.49 -7.11
N ALA A 209 7.84 -1.13 -7.70
CA ALA A 209 8.93 -1.78 -6.98
C ALA A 209 9.81 -0.78 -6.20
N GLN A 210 10.10 0.39 -6.79
CA GLN A 210 10.86 1.44 -6.09
C GLN A 210 10.08 2.02 -4.90
N LEU A 211 8.78 2.22 -5.02
CA LEU A 211 7.94 2.66 -3.91
C LEU A 211 7.93 1.64 -2.77
N ILE A 212 7.82 0.35 -3.08
CA ILE A 212 7.93 -0.73 -2.09
C ILE A 212 9.27 -0.62 -1.36
N GLU A 213 10.40 -0.58 -2.07
CA GLU A 213 11.72 -0.46 -1.44
C GLU A 213 11.84 0.78 -0.55
N LEU A 214 11.34 1.93 -1.01
CA LEU A 214 11.34 3.16 -0.23
C LEU A 214 10.50 3.04 1.06
N LEU A 215 9.34 2.38 1.00
CA LEU A 215 8.48 2.16 2.17
C LEU A 215 9.03 1.09 3.12
N LEU A 216 9.64 0.02 2.61
CA LEU A 216 10.29 -1.00 3.44
C LEU A 216 11.50 -0.45 4.20
N GLN A 217 12.06 0.65 3.71
CA GLN A 217 13.19 1.34 4.32
C GLN A 217 12.79 2.53 5.20
N LYS A 218 11.49 2.87 5.28
CA LYS A 218 11.00 3.87 6.23
C LYS A 218 11.19 3.36 7.66
N LYS A 219 11.16 4.30 8.60
CA LYS A 219 11.03 3.98 10.02
C LYS A 219 9.63 3.47 10.34
N TYR A 220 9.55 2.40 11.13
CA TYR A 220 8.30 1.87 11.66
C TYR A 220 8.23 2.15 13.17
N PHE A 221 7.12 2.74 13.62
CA PHE A 221 6.88 3.09 15.01
C PHE A 221 5.78 2.22 15.57
N TYR A 222 6.15 1.41 16.56
CA TYR A 222 5.15 0.83 17.44
C TYR A 222 4.66 1.92 18.40
N ILE A 223 3.38 2.20 18.36
CA ILE A 223 2.69 3.05 19.33
C ILE A 223 1.64 2.18 20.00
N LYS A 224 1.44 2.31 21.31
CA LYS A 224 0.40 1.54 21.97
C LYS A 224 -0.96 2.11 21.55
N GLU A 225 -1.91 1.25 21.18
CA GLU A 225 -3.24 1.71 20.76
C GLU A 225 -3.87 2.64 21.81
N GLY A 226 -4.40 3.78 21.35
CA GLY A 226 -4.95 4.85 22.18
C GLY A 226 -3.94 5.89 22.67
N GLU A 227 -2.64 5.69 22.47
CA GLU A 227 -1.64 6.76 22.64
C GLU A 227 -1.64 7.70 21.43
N LYS A 228 -1.48 9.01 21.68
CA LYS A 228 -1.45 10.03 20.63
C LYS A 228 -0.27 9.80 19.69
N ILE A 229 -0.52 9.80 18.38
CA ILE A 229 0.56 9.81 17.39
C ILE A 229 1.22 11.20 17.40
N PRO A 230 2.55 11.31 17.60
CA PRO A 230 3.24 12.59 17.58
C PRO A 230 2.99 13.37 16.29
N GLU A 231 2.75 14.68 16.45
CA GLU A 231 2.60 15.58 15.30
C GLU A 231 3.89 15.60 14.48
N ASN A 232 3.77 15.54 13.16
CA ASN A 232 4.88 15.49 12.20
C ASN A 232 5.81 14.27 12.35
N LEU A 233 5.33 13.17 12.93
CA LEU A 233 6.08 11.92 12.96
C LEU A 233 6.38 11.45 11.52
N GLU A 234 7.65 11.30 11.17
CA GLU A 234 8.05 10.76 9.86
C GLU A 234 8.31 9.25 9.95
N GLY A 235 7.32 8.44 9.58
CA GLY A 235 7.44 6.99 9.54
C GLY A 235 6.08 6.30 9.57
N ILE A 236 6.07 4.99 9.33
CA ILE A 236 4.86 4.17 9.35
C ILE A 236 4.54 3.83 10.80
N VAL A 237 3.30 4.00 11.23
CA VAL A 237 2.83 3.65 12.57
C VAL A 237 2.09 2.31 12.53
N PHE A 238 2.24 1.52 13.59
CA PHE A 238 1.48 0.30 13.82
C PHE A 238 1.22 0.09 15.31
N PHE A 239 0.13 -0.62 15.65
CA PHE A 239 -0.30 -0.85 17.03
C PHE A 239 -0.25 -2.32 17.47
N ALA A 240 -0.17 -3.26 16.53
CA ALA A 240 -0.21 -4.70 16.78
C ALA A 240 0.97 -5.44 16.13
N GLY A 241 1.31 -6.61 16.64
CA GLY A 241 2.35 -7.46 16.02
C GLY A 241 3.77 -6.94 16.23
N LYS A 242 4.01 -6.24 17.35
CA LYS A 242 5.37 -5.86 17.76
C LYS A 242 6.23 -7.11 17.95
N ARG A 243 7.42 -7.10 17.36
CA ARG A 243 8.43 -8.17 17.45
C ARG A 243 9.54 -7.79 18.41
N GLN A 244 10.32 -8.80 18.79
CA GLN A 244 11.42 -8.66 19.75
C GLN A 244 12.39 -7.55 19.35
N TYR A 245 12.79 -7.51 18.07
CA TYR A 245 13.72 -6.51 17.54
C TYR A 245 13.03 -5.30 16.89
N ASP A 246 11.75 -5.02 17.18
CA ASP A 246 11.14 -3.73 16.83
C ASP A 246 11.59 -2.66 17.85
N VAL A 247 12.85 -2.21 17.73
CA VAL A 247 13.54 -1.37 18.72
C VAL A 247 14.39 -0.28 18.08
N THR A 248 14.55 0.82 18.80
CA THR A 248 15.60 1.81 18.57
C THR A 248 16.72 1.55 19.57
N LEU A 249 17.95 1.44 19.09
CA LEU A 249 19.16 1.37 19.91
C LEU A 249 20.06 2.57 19.61
N LYS A 250 20.85 2.99 20.59
CA LYS A 250 21.86 4.05 20.46
C LYS A 250 23.22 3.56 20.93
N GLY A 251 24.29 4.21 20.48
CA GLY A 251 25.63 3.95 20.99
C GLY A 251 26.71 4.46 20.05
N SER A 252 27.73 3.64 19.78
CA SER A 252 28.86 4.04 18.95
C SER A 252 29.17 3.09 17.81
N ILE A 253 29.68 3.65 16.72
CA ILE A 253 30.31 2.92 15.61
C ILE A 253 31.68 3.54 15.32
N THR A 254 32.74 2.73 15.34
CA THR A 254 34.07 3.19 14.96
C THR A 254 34.27 3.05 13.45
N ASN A 255 35.03 3.99 12.88
CA ASN A 255 35.57 3.87 11.53
C ASN A 255 37.02 4.41 11.55
N PRO A 256 38.01 3.53 11.77
CA PRO A 256 39.42 3.91 11.84
C PRO A 256 39.91 4.66 10.59
N ASP A 257 39.35 4.37 9.42
CA ASP A 257 39.70 5.05 8.16
C ASP A 257 39.24 6.52 8.13
N SER A 258 38.25 6.90 8.94
CA SER A 258 37.71 8.28 9.03
C SER A 258 37.99 8.98 10.37
N GLY A 259 38.65 8.28 11.31
CA GLY A 259 38.86 8.69 12.69
C GLY A 259 37.64 8.49 13.61
N GLY A 260 37.91 8.34 14.91
CA GLY A 260 36.93 8.38 16.01
C GLY A 260 35.90 7.23 16.08
N PRO A 261 35.12 7.18 17.17
CA PRO A 261 33.76 6.68 17.16
C PRO A 261 32.78 7.76 16.66
N TRP A 262 31.71 7.32 16.00
CA TRP A 262 30.54 8.12 15.66
C TRP A 262 29.39 7.72 16.60
N GLU A 263 28.58 8.68 17.01
CA GLU A 263 27.33 8.39 17.70
C GLU A 263 26.36 7.79 16.69
N ILE A 264 25.77 6.64 17.01
CA ILE A 264 24.84 5.93 16.13
C ILE A 264 23.46 5.81 16.80
N THR A 265 22.40 6.06 16.03
CA THR A 265 21.03 5.66 16.34
C THR A 265 20.60 4.63 15.31
N PHE A 266 20.08 3.49 15.76
CA PHE A 266 19.89 2.28 14.99
C PHE A 266 18.46 1.77 15.18
N ASP A 267 17.64 1.85 14.14
CA ASP A 267 16.23 1.50 14.22
C ASP A 267 15.96 0.20 13.48
N ILE A 268 15.57 -0.84 14.23
CA ILE A 268 15.37 -2.20 13.73
C ILE A 268 13.86 -2.50 13.68
N TYR A 269 13.43 -3.12 12.59
CA TYR A 269 12.11 -3.73 12.44
C TYR A 269 12.26 -5.16 11.98
N GLN A 270 11.57 -6.07 12.66
CA GLN A 270 11.67 -7.50 12.45
C GLN A 270 10.42 -8.06 11.80
N CYS A 271 10.64 -9.00 10.88
CA CYS A 271 9.61 -9.89 10.40
C CYS A 271 10.15 -11.30 10.20
N ARG A 272 9.73 -12.22 11.09
CA ARG A 272 10.33 -13.55 11.25
C ARG A 272 11.85 -13.42 11.51
N GLU A 273 12.68 -14.12 10.75
CA GLU A 273 14.14 -14.02 10.83
C GLU A 273 14.67 -12.80 10.08
N ASN A 274 13.88 -12.16 9.21
CA ASN A 274 14.34 -10.99 8.47
C ASN A 274 14.27 -9.74 9.34
N ILE A 275 15.27 -8.87 9.19
CA ILE A 275 15.24 -7.54 9.77
C ILE A 275 15.56 -6.49 8.72
N ARG A 276 14.95 -5.32 8.88
CA ARG A 276 15.17 -4.13 8.07
C ARG A 276 15.32 -2.95 9.00
N GLY A 277 15.80 -1.84 8.46
CA GLY A 277 15.88 -0.63 9.24
C GLY A 277 16.74 0.44 8.62
N GLU A 278 16.95 1.47 9.42
CA GLU A 278 17.84 2.56 9.12
C GLU A 278 18.72 2.86 10.33
N TYR A 279 19.88 3.43 10.06
CA TYR A 279 20.69 4.03 11.10
C TYR A 279 21.16 5.41 10.68
N THR A 280 21.34 6.27 11.68
CA THR A 280 21.93 7.59 11.54
C THR A 280 23.19 7.63 12.38
N ILE A 281 24.30 8.07 11.78
CA ILE A 281 25.56 8.35 12.48
C ILE A 281 25.81 9.85 12.51
N VAL A 282 26.26 10.36 13.65
CA VAL A 282 26.56 11.77 13.87
C VAL A 282 27.93 11.90 14.53
N ARG A 283 28.73 12.86 14.05
CA ARG A 283 29.99 13.26 14.67
C ARG A 283 30.23 14.74 14.39
N ASN A 284 30.30 15.55 15.44
CA ASN A 284 30.32 17.01 15.32
C ASN A 284 29.12 17.49 14.47
N ASN A 285 29.36 18.25 13.41
CA ASN A 285 28.33 18.74 12.49
C ASN A 285 28.10 17.82 11.28
N GLN A 286 28.71 16.63 11.26
CA GLN A 286 28.55 15.65 10.17
C GLN A 286 27.50 14.61 10.55
N MET A 287 26.61 14.30 9.59
CA MET A 287 25.60 13.26 9.73
C MET A 287 25.58 12.39 8.47
N GLN A 288 25.40 11.08 8.64
CA GLN A 288 25.06 10.17 7.54
C GLN A 288 23.90 9.28 7.95
N LYS A 289 22.97 9.09 7.03
CA LYS A 289 21.88 8.14 7.14
C LYS A 289 22.10 6.98 6.19
N ARG A 290 21.80 5.76 6.65
CA ARG A 290 21.96 4.50 5.91
C ARG A 290 20.78 3.60 6.18
N ARG A 291 20.49 2.73 5.23
CA ARG A 291 19.44 1.72 5.31
C ARG A 291 20.07 0.34 5.26
N TYR A 292 19.39 -0.66 5.79
CA TYR A 292 19.88 -2.02 5.76
C TYR A 292 18.77 -3.06 5.70
N LYS A 293 19.17 -4.24 5.26
CA LYS A 293 18.40 -5.48 5.36
C LYS A 293 19.31 -6.57 5.90
N GLY A 294 18.73 -7.57 6.55
CA GLY A 294 19.52 -8.63 7.14
C GLY A 294 18.69 -9.74 7.74
N LYS A 295 19.36 -10.62 8.46
CA LYS A 295 18.76 -11.80 9.09
C LYS A 295 19.27 -12.01 10.50
N ILE A 296 18.40 -12.60 11.32
CA ILE A 296 18.69 -13.12 12.65
C ILE A 296 19.03 -14.61 12.50
N GLU A 297 20.18 -15.02 13.05
CA GLU A 297 20.66 -16.39 13.09
C GLU A 297 21.06 -16.74 14.53
N GLY A 298 20.11 -17.26 15.31
CA GLY A 298 20.29 -17.48 16.74
C GLY A 298 20.46 -16.15 17.50
N ASN A 299 21.63 -15.94 18.10
CA ASN A 299 21.99 -14.69 18.78
C ASN A 299 22.79 -13.72 17.89
N LYS A 300 22.94 -14.04 16.60
CA LYS A 300 23.67 -13.23 15.63
C LYS A 300 22.71 -12.50 14.70
N ILE A 301 23.12 -11.32 14.27
CA ILE A 301 22.45 -10.50 13.28
C ILE A 301 23.46 -10.18 12.17
N ILE A 302 23.11 -10.49 10.93
CA ILE A 302 23.93 -10.23 9.75
C ILE A 302 23.19 -9.24 8.88
N LEU A 303 23.83 -8.10 8.58
CA LEU A 303 23.23 -7.00 7.85
C LEU A 303 24.04 -6.65 6.60
N ASP A 304 23.32 -6.44 5.51
CA ASP A 304 23.81 -5.76 4.31
C ASP A 304 23.36 -4.29 4.38
N ILE A 305 24.33 -3.39 4.51
CA ILE A 305 24.08 -1.95 4.58
C ILE A 305 24.07 -1.39 3.17
N SER A 306 23.00 -0.68 2.83
CA SER A 306 22.82 -0.05 1.53
C SER A 306 23.73 1.17 1.39
N ASP A 307 24.28 1.37 0.20
CA ASP A 307 24.98 2.61 -0.15
C ASP A 307 24.03 3.81 -0.03
N PRO A 308 24.52 5.00 0.39
CA PRO A 308 23.69 6.20 0.43
C PRO A 308 23.25 6.60 -0.99
N TYR A 309 22.07 7.19 -1.11
CA TYR A 309 21.74 7.91 -2.33
C TYR A 309 22.66 9.13 -2.49
N VAL A 310 22.86 9.56 -3.74
CA VAL A 310 23.70 10.73 -4.07
C VAL A 310 23.24 11.98 -3.33
N PHE A 311 21.92 12.19 -3.19
CA PHE A 311 21.35 13.32 -2.46
C PHE A 311 21.50 13.21 -0.93
N GLU A 312 21.76 12.02 -0.39
CA GLU A 312 22.06 11.79 1.05
C GLU A 312 23.55 12.05 1.36
N ASN A 313 24.35 12.32 0.33
CA ASN A 313 25.75 12.70 0.43
C ASN A 313 26.07 13.93 -0.46
N PRO A 314 25.45 15.09 -0.17
CA PRO A 314 25.54 16.28 -1.03
C PRO A 314 26.98 16.82 -1.15
N ASN A 315 27.84 16.51 -0.18
CA ASN A 315 29.24 16.94 -0.16
C ASN A 315 30.19 15.92 -0.82
N GLY A 316 29.68 14.80 -1.34
CA GLY A 316 30.45 13.82 -2.10
C GLY A 316 31.55 13.10 -1.31
N VAL A 317 31.46 13.05 0.03
CA VAL A 317 32.46 12.34 0.85
C VAL A 317 32.38 10.86 0.53
N PRO A 318 33.45 10.17 0.06
CA PRO A 318 33.36 8.77 -0.35
C PRO A 318 32.84 7.90 0.80
N PRO A 319 31.63 7.33 0.68
CA PRO A 319 31.10 6.47 1.73
C PRO A 319 31.85 5.13 1.73
N CYS A 320 31.87 4.45 2.87
CA CYS A 320 32.17 3.02 2.87
C CYS A 320 31.07 2.30 2.06
N GLN A 321 31.49 1.52 1.07
CA GLN A 321 30.64 0.82 0.10
C GLN A 321 30.62 -0.67 0.36
N ASN A 322 29.51 -1.33 0.00
CA ASN A 322 29.31 -2.77 0.22
C ASN A 322 29.53 -3.16 1.69
N MET A 323 29.00 -2.33 2.60
CA MET A 323 29.17 -2.51 4.03
C MET A 323 28.38 -3.73 4.50
N LYS A 324 29.03 -4.60 5.28
CA LYS A 324 28.40 -5.71 6.00
C LYS A 324 28.63 -5.55 7.49
N MET A 325 27.59 -5.78 8.29
CA MET A 325 27.64 -5.67 9.74
C MET A 325 27.23 -6.99 10.38
N TYR A 326 28.00 -7.42 11.37
CA TYR A 326 27.83 -8.67 12.11
C TYR A 326 27.68 -8.33 13.57
N LEU A 327 26.45 -8.40 14.08
CA LEU A 327 26.11 -8.07 15.45
C LEU A 327 25.75 -9.34 16.23
N SER A 328 25.87 -9.27 17.54
CA SER A 328 25.47 -10.31 18.47
C SER A 328 24.90 -9.69 19.74
N GLY A 329 23.95 -10.37 20.37
CA GLY A 329 23.30 -9.90 21.60
C GLY A 329 21.80 -10.13 21.58
N ASN A 330 21.04 -9.15 22.09
CA ASN A 330 19.59 -9.17 22.17
C ASN A 330 18.99 -7.79 21.91
N GLU A 331 17.68 -7.65 22.05
CA GLU A 331 16.94 -6.41 21.79
C GLU A 331 17.25 -5.26 22.76
N ALA A 332 18.04 -5.49 23.80
CA ALA A 332 18.51 -4.45 24.72
C ALA A 332 19.96 -4.01 24.44
N SER A 333 20.78 -4.89 23.87
CA SER A 333 22.17 -4.60 23.55
C SER A 333 22.68 -5.45 22.39
N LEU A 334 23.25 -4.80 21.37
CA LEU A 334 23.87 -5.44 20.22
C LEU A 334 25.31 -4.94 20.08
N LYS A 335 26.24 -5.86 19.87
CA LYS A 335 27.66 -5.54 19.66
C LYS A 335 28.26 -6.38 18.55
N GLY A 336 29.24 -5.83 17.86
CA GLY A 336 29.99 -6.59 16.88
C GLY A 336 30.80 -5.70 15.96
N ASN A 337 30.96 -6.12 14.72
CA ASN A 337 31.91 -5.52 13.79
C ASN A 337 31.24 -5.24 12.45
N TRP A 338 31.82 -4.34 11.67
CA TRP A 338 31.47 -4.15 10.29
C TRP A 338 32.71 -4.16 9.40
N VAL A 339 32.51 -4.53 8.13
CA VAL A 339 33.51 -4.53 7.07
C VAL A 339 32.95 -3.83 5.85
N SER A 340 33.81 -3.39 4.94
CA SER A 340 33.39 -2.81 3.66
C SER A 340 34.43 -3.08 2.58
N SER A 341 34.09 -2.75 1.34
CA SER A 341 34.99 -2.95 0.19
C SER A 341 36.10 -1.89 0.06
N ASN A 342 35.88 -0.66 0.56
CA ASN A 342 36.81 0.47 0.38
C ASN A 342 37.23 1.16 1.69
N CYS A 343 36.65 0.78 2.84
CA CYS A 343 37.16 1.09 4.18
C CYS A 343 37.73 -0.20 4.77
N SER A 344 39.04 -0.40 4.56
CA SER A 344 39.74 -1.65 4.81
C SER A 344 39.89 -2.03 6.28
N GLN A 345 39.84 -1.04 7.19
CA GLN A 345 39.98 -1.31 8.62
C GLN A 345 38.67 -1.77 9.27
N GLY A 346 37.53 -1.61 8.57
CA GLY A 346 36.22 -1.93 9.11
C GLY A 346 35.92 -1.12 10.38
N GLY A 347 35.24 -1.72 11.34
CA GLY A 347 35.09 -1.11 12.65
C GLY A 347 34.21 -1.90 13.60
N VAL A 348 33.97 -1.32 14.77
CA VAL A 348 33.24 -1.93 15.88
C VAL A 348 31.95 -1.15 16.12
N VAL A 349 30.88 -1.86 16.42
CA VAL A 349 29.56 -1.33 16.72
C VAL A 349 29.17 -1.74 18.13
N ASN A 350 28.72 -0.78 18.94
CA ASN A 350 28.18 -1.01 20.28
C ASN A 350 26.86 -0.27 20.42
N LEU A 351 25.77 -0.99 20.62
CA LEU A 351 24.40 -0.48 20.67
C LEU A 351 23.72 -0.93 21.96
N ASN A 352 22.96 -0.03 22.59
CA ASN A 352 22.13 -0.28 23.77
C ASN A 352 20.82 0.52 23.66
N LYS A 353 19.75 0.08 24.34
CA LYS A 353 18.47 0.82 24.40
C LYS A 353 18.60 2.21 25.00
#